data_AF-A0A1V1NSZ7-F1
#
_entry.id   AF-A0A1V1NSZ7-F1
#
_cell.length_a   1.000
_cell.length_b   1.000
_cell.length_c   1.000
_cell.angle_alpha   90.00
_cell.angle_beta   90.00
_cell.angle_gamma   90.00
#
_symmetry.space_group_name_H-M   'P 1'
#
loop_
_entity.id
_entity.type
_entity.pdbx_description
1 polymer ?
#
loop_
_entity_poly.entity_id
_entity_poly.type
_entity_poly.pdbx_seq_one_letter_code
_entity_poly.pdbx_strand_id
1 'polypeptide(L)'
;MIMISTITNYCYKTPSHNMNHISNYINQGYWEITGSIVAPPEYISHKTRLIIRVSRLKNKTRDHCVSGKIRLSVRDDVSHYQQGWRIRFVSRIYPFSNFNNPGRFDYKKYMNYHQNIYGNVYIKKNQIEILDQLPEMSMIQKTIQHVQITVSQLLEKNTSSQASGFLHAISLGNRHFLDENIKEIFISTGVSHLMAISGLHMGMIAMTSFLLFRWLFRRSKIMCLYGWSDCCAAIPSFIMLAYFVISGMSPSAQRA
;
A
#
# COMPACT_ATOMS: atom_id res chain seq x y z
N MET A 1 -8.89 42.24 -15.48
CA MET A 1 -9.18 40.81 -15.71
C MET A 1 -8.62 40.03 -14.53
N ILE A 2 -9.45 39.82 -13.50
CA ILE A 2 -9.03 39.33 -12.17
C ILE A 2 -9.19 37.80 -12.16
N MET A 3 -8.09 37.07 -11.97
CA MET A 3 -8.10 35.63 -11.73
C MET A 3 -8.72 35.33 -10.35
N ILE A 4 -9.87 34.66 -10.36
CA ILE A 4 -10.47 34.11 -9.15
C ILE A 4 -9.78 32.77 -8.84
N SER A 5 -8.97 32.78 -7.79
CA SER A 5 -8.43 31.61 -7.12
C SER A 5 -9.57 30.86 -6.40
N THR A 6 -10.04 29.76 -6.99
CA THR A 6 -11.03 28.89 -6.37
C THR A 6 -10.34 28.01 -5.32
N ILE A 7 -10.28 28.49 -4.08
CA ILE A 7 -9.89 27.67 -2.92
C ILE A 7 -11.07 26.75 -2.61
N THR A 8 -11.03 25.51 -3.11
CA THR A 8 -11.97 24.46 -2.71
C THR A 8 -11.68 24.06 -1.26
N ASN A 9 -12.35 24.74 -0.32
CA ASN A 9 -12.46 24.29 1.06
C ASN A 9 -13.27 22.99 1.09
N TYR A 10 -12.60 21.86 0.92
CA TYR A 10 -13.20 20.55 1.17
C TYR A 10 -13.52 20.44 2.66
N CYS A 11 -14.79 20.63 3.00
CA CYS A 11 -15.32 20.46 4.35
C CYS A 11 -15.42 18.96 4.65
N TYR A 12 -14.31 18.35 5.06
CA TYR A 12 -14.28 16.93 5.44
C TYR A 12 -15.02 16.73 6.77
N LYS A 13 -16.20 16.10 6.70
CA LYS A 13 -17.01 15.68 7.85
C LYS A 13 -16.31 14.52 8.57
N THR A 14 -15.94 14.69 9.85
CA THR A 14 -15.28 13.65 10.65
C THR A 14 -16.11 12.37 10.66
N PRO A 15 -15.52 11.20 10.32
CA PRO A 15 -16.31 9.98 10.32
C PRO A 15 -16.67 9.69 11.77
N SER A 16 -17.96 9.47 12.02
CA SER A 16 -18.45 9.06 13.34
C SER A 16 -18.00 7.63 13.58
N HIS A 17 -16.95 7.47 14.37
CA HIS A 17 -16.42 6.15 14.69
C HIS A 17 -17.16 5.52 15.86
N ASN A 18 -17.31 4.20 15.79
CA ASN A 18 -17.96 3.40 16.82
C ASN A 18 -17.22 3.55 18.17
N MET A 19 -17.89 3.34 19.31
CA MET A 19 -17.29 3.59 20.64
C MET A 19 -15.99 2.79 20.87
N ASN A 20 -15.87 1.63 20.23
CA ASN A 20 -14.69 0.74 20.31
C ASN A 20 -13.59 1.09 19.29
N HIS A 21 -13.58 2.29 18.73
CA HIS A 21 -12.56 2.68 17.76
C HIS A 21 -11.31 3.26 18.43
N ILE A 22 -10.14 2.99 17.85
CA ILE A 22 -8.84 3.41 18.43
C ILE A 22 -8.68 4.92 18.61
N SER A 23 -9.43 5.73 17.85
CA SER A 23 -9.45 7.19 17.96
C SER A 23 -9.81 7.69 19.36
N ASN A 24 -10.61 6.91 20.09
CA ASN A 24 -11.08 7.27 21.43
C ASN A 24 -10.02 7.03 22.51
N TYR A 25 -8.96 6.28 22.21
CA TYR A 25 -7.89 5.89 23.15
C TYR A 25 -6.57 6.63 22.90
N ILE A 26 -6.57 7.59 21.97
CA ILE A 26 -5.40 8.40 21.63
C ILE A 26 -5.06 9.31 22.81
N ASN A 27 -3.76 9.43 23.13
CA ASN A 27 -3.23 10.30 24.16
C ASN A 27 -3.64 9.98 25.62
N GLN A 28 -4.26 8.82 25.89
CA GLN A 28 -4.77 8.44 27.21
C GLN A 28 -3.76 7.69 28.12
N GLY A 29 -2.51 7.52 27.68
CA GLY A 29 -1.45 6.87 28.46
C GLY A 29 -0.82 5.68 27.73
N TYR A 30 -0.17 4.80 28.51
CA TYR A 30 0.45 3.58 27.99
C TYR A 30 -0.57 2.46 27.90
N TRP A 31 -0.60 1.81 26.74
CA TRP A 31 -1.43 0.65 26.47
C TRP A 31 -0.54 -0.50 26.00
N GLU A 32 -0.87 -1.71 26.43
CA GLU A 32 -0.43 -2.93 25.77
C GLU A 32 -1.31 -3.13 24.53
N ILE A 33 -0.69 -3.01 23.37
CA ILE A 33 -1.35 -3.00 22.07
C ILE A 33 -1.07 -4.34 21.40
N THR A 34 -2.14 -5.06 21.05
CA THR A 34 -2.05 -6.28 20.24
C THR A 34 -2.71 -6.05 18.89
N GLY A 35 -2.02 -6.44 17.81
CA GLY A 35 -2.54 -6.26 16.46
C GLY A 35 -1.77 -7.05 15.41
N SER A 36 -2.28 -7.04 14.17
CA SER A 36 -1.64 -7.69 13.03
C SER A 36 -1.10 -6.69 12.02
N ILE A 37 0.03 -7.04 11.39
CA ILE A 37 0.67 -6.22 10.35
C ILE A 37 -0.17 -6.30 9.07
N VAL A 38 -0.59 -5.16 8.53
CA VAL A 38 -1.52 -5.09 7.38
C VAL A 38 -0.81 -4.84 6.06
N ALA A 39 0.39 -4.28 6.09
CA ALA A 39 1.17 -3.91 4.92
C ALA A 39 2.63 -4.31 5.11
N PRO A 40 3.38 -4.57 4.04
CA PRO A 40 4.81 -4.85 4.13
C PRO A 40 5.56 -3.71 4.84
N PRO A 41 6.60 -4.01 5.64
CA PRO A 41 7.40 -2.99 6.30
C PRO A 41 8.05 -2.02 5.31
N GLU A 42 8.10 -0.75 5.67
CA GLU A 42 8.77 0.30 4.90
C GLU A 42 9.98 0.81 5.68
N TYR A 43 11.20 0.49 5.22
CA TYR A 43 12.44 0.97 5.83
C TYR A 43 12.77 2.37 5.29
N ILE A 44 12.95 3.35 6.19
CA ILE A 44 13.29 4.73 5.84
C ILE A 44 14.30 5.26 6.84
N SER A 45 15.51 5.60 6.39
CA SER A 45 16.47 6.43 7.15
C SER A 45 16.57 6.01 8.63
N HIS A 46 16.95 4.75 8.87
CA HIS A 46 17.17 4.13 10.19
C HIS A 46 15.92 3.84 11.05
N LYS A 47 14.73 3.82 10.44
CA LYS A 47 13.52 3.35 11.10
C LYS A 47 12.67 2.53 10.14
N THR A 48 11.98 1.54 10.67
CA THR A 48 11.01 0.75 9.92
C THR A 48 9.60 1.20 10.28
N ARG A 49 8.79 1.50 9.28
CA ARG A 49 7.37 1.83 9.46
C ARG A 49 6.52 0.59 9.18
N LEU A 50 5.64 0.29 10.12
CA LEU A 50 4.67 -0.79 10.04
C LEU A 50 3.26 -0.21 10.13
N ILE A 51 2.32 -0.77 9.39
CA ILE A 51 0.90 -0.45 9.53
C ILE A 51 0.24 -1.61 10.25
N ILE A 52 -0.35 -1.33 11.41
CA ILE A 52 -0.90 -2.36 12.31
C ILE A 52 -2.39 -2.15 12.43
N ARG A 53 -3.16 -3.21 12.22
CA ARG A 53 -4.57 -3.28 12.62
C ARG A 53 -4.63 -3.74 14.07
N VAL A 54 -5.05 -2.83 14.94
CA VAL A 54 -5.20 -3.13 16.36
C VAL A 54 -6.47 -3.94 16.56
N SER A 55 -6.36 -4.99 17.38
CA SER A 55 -7.49 -5.83 17.79
C SER A 55 -7.81 -5.71 19.28
N ARG A 56 -6.79 -5.45 20.11
CA ARG A 56 -6.96 -5.38 21.57
C ARG A 56 -6.03 -4.32 22.18
N LEU A 57 -6.59 -3.54 23.10
CA LEU A 57 -5.86 -2.62 23.96
C LEU A 57 -6.07 -3.05 25.42
N LYS A 58 -4.97 -3.33 26.10
CA LYS A 58 -4.99 -3.74 27.51
C LYS A 58 -4.18 -2.77 28.36
N ASN A 59 -4.66 -2.51 29.56
CA ASN A 59 -3.95 -1.82 30.62
C ASN A 59 -4.19 -2.60 31.93
N LYS A 60 -3.53 -2.23 33.04
CA LYS A 60 -3.61 -2.94 34.32
C LYS A 60 -5.06 -3.18 34.82
N THR A 61 -6.00 -2.32 34.44
CA THR A 61 -7.39 -2.33 34.92
C THR A 61 -8.44 -2.44 33.81
N ARG A 62 -8.05 -2.33 32.54
CA ARG A 62 -8.98 -2.21 31.41
C ARG A 62 -8.54 -3.07 30.24
N ASP A 63 -9.51 -3.73 29.62
CA ASP A 63 -9.29 -4.54 28.43
C ASP A 63 -10.39 -4.22 27.42
N HIS A 64 -9.97 -3.71 26.27
CA HIS A 64 -10.88 -3.24 25.23
C HIS A 64 -10.54 -3.93 23.91
N CYS A 65 -11.52 -4.62 23.35
CA CYS A 65 -11.49 -5.02 21.95
C CYS A 65 -11.75 -3.77 21.10
N VAL A 66 -10.75 -3.37 20.31
CA VAL A 66 -10.85 -2.16 19.50
C VAL A 66 -10.61 -2.45 18.03
N SER A 67 -11.16 -1.61 17.17
CA SER A 67 -10.90 -1.63 15.74
C SER A 67 -10.22 -0.33 15.31
N GLY A 68 -9.21 -0.45 14.46
CA GLY A 68 -8.55 0.69 13.82
C GLY A 68 -7.14 0.37 13.38
N LYS A 69 -6.58 1.21 12.51
CA LYS A 69 -5.17 1.10 12.11
C LYS A 69 -4.32 2.18 12.76
N ILE A 70 -3.12 1.81 13.13
CA ILE A 70 -2.07 2.71 13.62
C ILE A 70 -0.80 2.52 12.79
N ARG A 71 -0.01 3.59 12.74
CA ARG A 71 1.35 3.55 12.21
C ARG A 71 2.30 3.28 13.37
N LEU A 72 3.08 2.22 13.28
CA LEU A 72 4.17 1.92 14.21
C LEU A 72 5.49 2.27 13.55
N SER A 73 6.27 3.13 14.19
CA SER A 73 7.63 3.48 13.79
C SER A 73 8.62 2.82 14.75
N VAL A 74 9.34 1.82 14.25
CA VAL A 74 10.35 1.08 15.01
C VAL A 74 11.72 1.66 14.69
N ARG A 75 12.47 2.06 15.72
CA ARG A 75 13.80 2.66 15.57
C ARG A 75 14.90 1.61 15.39
N ASP A 76 14.76 0.75 14.39
CA ASP A 76 15.70 -0.31 13.99
C ASP A 76 15.24 -0.90 12.65
N ASP A 77 16.09 -1.73 12.05
CA ASP A 77 15.70 -2.58 10.94
C ASP A 77 14.89 -3.81 11.43
N VAL A 78 13.60 -3.80 11.08
CA VAL A 78 12.67 -4.93 11.26
C VAL A 78 11.98 -5.27 9.93
N SER A 79 12.69 -5.08 8.81
CA SER A 79 12.18 -5.32 7.46
C SER A 79 11.85 -6.80 7.19
N HIS A 80 12.37 -7.71 8.01
CA HIS A 80 12.05 -9.15 7.96
C HIS A 80 10.63 -9.48 8.48
N TYR A 81 9.91 -8.54 9.08
CA TYR A 81 8.54 -8.78 9.53
C TYR A 81 7.59 -8.90 8.34
N GLN A 82 6.68 -9.88 8.39
CA GLN A 82 5.77 -10.11 7.27
C GLN A 82 4.35 -9.61 7.56
N GLN A 83 3.64 -9.28 6.49
CA GLN A 83 2.22 -9.00 6.55
C GLN A 83 1.48 -10.21 7.16
N GLY A 84 0.55 -9.93 8.07
CA GLY A 84 -0.24 -10.92 8.77
C GLY A 84 0.35 -11.38 10.11
N TRP A 85 1.63 -11.09 10.40
CA TRP A 85 2.20 -11.37 11.71
C TRP A 85 1.44 -10.61 12.80
N ARG A 86 1.19 -11.30 13.92
CA ARG A 86 0.56 -10.73 15.11
C ARG A 86 1.63 -10.36 16.11
N ILE A 87 1.64 -9.08 16.49
CA ILE A 87 2.63 -8.52 17.41
C ILE A 87 1.96 -7.83 18.58
N ARG A 88 2.67 -7.79 19.71
CA ARG A 88 2.31 -7.10 20.93
C ARG A 88 3.43 -6.16 21.34
N PHE A 89 3.07 -4.97 21.81
CA PHE A 89 4.02 -4.00 22.34
C PHE A 89 3.32 -3.05 23.30
N VAL A 90 4.08 -2.43 24.20
CA VAL A 90 3.57 -1.44 25.15
C VAL A 90 4.00 -0.05 24.72
N SER A 91 3.05 0.83 24.42
CA SER A 91 3.37 2.21 24.05
C SER A 91 2.18 3.16 24.19
N ARG A 92 2.46 4.46 24.06
CA ARG A 92 1.45 5.52 23.99
C ARG A 92 1.10 5.79 22.54
N ILE A 93 -0.19 5.95 22.26
CA ILE A 93 -0.70 6.30 20.93
C ILE A 93 -0.75 7.83 20.81
N TYR A 94 0.02 8.38 19.88
CA TYR A 94 0.05 9.81 19.59
C TYR A 94 -0.86 10.15 18.40
N PRO A 95 -1.58 11.29 18.43
CA PRO A 95 -2.27 11.78 17.25
C PRO A 95 -1.25 12.21 16.19
N PHE A 96 -1.66 12.21 14.91
CA PHE A 96 -0.89 12.91 13.90
C PHE A 96 -0.88 14.41 14.18
N SER A 97 0.31 15.01 14.19
CA SER A 97 0.47 16.46 14.19
C SER A 97 0.19 17.00 12.80
N ASN A 98 -0.47 18.15 12.74
CA ASN A 98 -0.56 18.94 11.53
C ASN A 98 0.42 20.11 11.64
N PHE A 99 1.01 20.55 10.53
CA PHE A 99 1.71 21.83 10.51
C PHE A 99 0.62 22.89 10.55
N ASN A 100 0.50 23.65 11.64
CA ASN A 100 -0.57 24.64 11.88
C ASN A 100 -0.45 25.88 10.97
N ASN A 101 -0.21 25.67 9.67
CA ASN A 101 -0.11 26.70 8.66
C ASN A 101 -1.48 26.90 7.99
N PRO A 102 -2.04 28.13 8.03
CA PRO A 102 -3.31 28.44 7.38
C PRO A 102 -3.27 28.12 5.87
N GLY A 103 -4.31 27.49 5.33
CA GLY A 103 -4.46 27.21 3.89
C GLY A 103 -3.60 26.07 3.31
N ARG A 104 -2.90 25.29 4.15
CA ARG A 104 -2.06 24.16 3.71
C ARG A 104 -2.74 22.81 3.93
N PHE A 105 -2.17 21.78 3.29
CA PHE A 105 -2.60 20.39 3.38
C PHE A 105 -2.72 19.90 4.83
N ASP A 106 -3.90 19.41 5.21
CA ASP A 106 -4.17 18.87 6.54
C ASP A 106 -3.75 17.39 6.60
N TYR A 107 -2.53 17.16 7.08
CA TYR A 107 -1.94 15.82 7.12
C TYR A 107 -2.73 14.85 8.02
N LYS A 108 -3.25 15.36 9.14
CA LYS A 108 -4.05 14.55 10.08
C LYS A 108 -5.34 14.08 9.40
N LYS A 109 -6.04 14.98 8.70
CA LYS A 109 -7.24 14.61 7.95
C LYS A 109 -6.90 13.59 6.87
N TYR A 110 -5.87 13.83 6.06
CA TYR A 110 -5.48 12.90 5.00
C TYR A 110 -5.23 11.48 5.52
N MET A 111 -4.48 11.35 6.62
CA MET A 111 -4.18 10.06 7.25
C MET A 111 -5.45 9.35 7.73
N ASN A 112 -6.34 10.09 8.41
CA ASN A 112 -7.56 9.53 8.97
C ASN A 112 -8.55 9.10 7.88
N TYR A 113 -8.78 9.94 6.86
CA TYR A 113 -9.81 9.68 5.83
C TYR A 113 -9.34 8.78 4.70
N HIS A 114 -8.16 9.06 4.13
CA HIS A 114 -7.71 8.34 2.94
C HIS A 114 -6.96 7.07 3.30
N GLN A 115 -6.11 7.10 4.34
CA GLN A 115 -5.33 5.93 4.72
C GLN A 115 -6.01 5.06 5.79
N ASN A 116 -7.08 5.55 6.44
CA ASN A 116 -7.73 4.90 7.58
C ASN A 116 -6.74 4.60 8.73
N ILE A 117 -5.77 5.48 8.95
CA ILE A 117 -4.76 5.38 10.01
C ILE A 117 -4.97 6.54 10.96
N TYR A 118 -5.12 6.25 12.26
CA TYR A 118 -5.62 7.24 13.22
C TYR A 118 -4.59 7.68 14.27
N GLY A 119 -3.55 6.87 14.48
CA GLY A 119 -2.53 7.14 15.48
C GLY A 119 -1.14 6.74 15.00
N ASN A 120 -0.14 7.36 15.62
CA ASN A 120 1.26 7.06 15.43
C ASN A 120 1.87 6.58 16.74
N VAL A 121 2.72 5.57 16.65
CA VAL A 121 3.39 4.96 17.79
C VAL A 121 4.88 4.87 17.47
N TYR A 122 5.71 5.14 18.48
CA TYR A 122 7.16 5.05 18.38
C TYR A 122 7.67 4.06 19.43
N ILE A 123 8.45 3.07 19.01
CA ILE A 123 9.06 2.09 19.91
C ILE A 123 10.46 1.68 19.42
N LYS A 124 11.22 1.02 20.30
CA LYS A 124 12.46 0.32 19.96
C LYS A 124 12.17 -1.16 19.66
N LYS A 125 13.05 -1.83 18.92
CA LYS A 125 12.87 -3.26 18.53
C LYS A 125 12.68 -4.19 19.74
N ASN A 126 13.39 -3.94 20.84
CA ASN A 126 13.34 -4.76 22.05
C ASN A 126 12.00 -4.69 22.82
N GLN A 127 11.05 -3.86 22.37
CA GLN A 127 9.73 -3.70 22.99
C GLN A 127 8.62 -4.44 22.24
N ILE A 128 8.99 -5.22 21.21
CA ILE A 128 8.05 -5.99 20.38
C ILE A 128 8.12 -7.46 20.77
N GLU A 129 6.98 -8.00 21.15
CA GLU A 129 6.74 -9.44 21.32
C GLU A 129 5.98 -9.95 20.09
N ILE A 130 6.47 -11.01 19.45
CA ILE A 130 5.79 -11.65 18.31
C ILE A 130 4.92 -12.77 18.88
N LEU A 131 3.59 -12.66 18.69
CA LEU A 131 2.63 -13.64 19.19
C LEU A 131 2.40 -14.77 18.19
N ASP A 132 2.11 -14.42 16.94
CA ASP A 132 1.86 -15.37 15.87
C ASP A 132 2.60 -14.94 14.61
N GLN A 133 3.36 -15.85 14.03
CA GLN A 133 4.01 -15.66 12.73
C GLN A 133 3.20 -16.25 11.58
N LEU A 134 2.10 -16.95 11.87
CA LEU A 134 1.22 -17.52 10.85
C LEU A 134 0.23 -16.47 10.38
N PRO A 135 0.36 -15.98 9.14
CA PRO A 135 -0.59 -15.02 8.64
C PRO A 135 -1.89 -15.75 8.27
N GLU A 136 -3.04 -15.21 8.69
CA GLU A 136 -4.35 -15.57 8.11
C GLU A 136 -4.39 -15.06 6.65
N MET A 137 -3.62 -15.68 5.78
CA MET A 137 -3.61 -15.37 4.35
C MET A 137 -4.66 -16.22 3.66
N SER A 138 -5.50 -15.56 2.88
CA SER A 138 -6.31 -16.24 1.87
C SER A 138 -5.42 -17.07 0.95
N MET A 139 -5.96 -18.16 0.39
CA MET A 139 -5.20 -19.06 -0.49
C MET A 139 -4.56 -18.31 -1.67
N ILE A 140 -5.26 -17.30 -2.19
CA ILE A 140 -4.82 -16.41 -3.26
C ILE A 140 -3.59 -15.60 -2.85
N GLN A 141 -3.58 -15.03 -1.64
CA GLN A 141 -2.44 -14.26 -1.13
C GLN A 141 -1.19 -15.13 -0.94
N LYS A 142 -1.37 -16.38 -0.50
CA LYS A 142 -0.26 -17.35 -0.40
C LYS A 142 0.33 -17.63 -1.79
N THR A 143 -0.52 -17.86 -2.80
CA THR A 143 -0.05 -18.10 -4.17
C THR A 143 0.69 -16.89 -4.73
N ILE A 144 0.17 -15.69 -4.54
CA ILE A 144 0.83 -14.45 -4.99
C ILE A 144 2.19 -14.30 -4.30
N GLN A 145 2.25 -14.49 -2.97
CA GLN A 145 3.51 -14.38 -2.24
C GLN A 145 4.53 -15.43 -2.69
N HIS A 146 4.10 -16.67 -2.93
CA HIS A 146 4.96 -17.72 -3.47
C HIS A 146 5.53 -17.33 -4.84
N VAL A 147 4.68 -16.86 -5.77
CA VAL A 147 5.13 -16.41 -7.09
C VAL A 147 6.12 -15.25 -6.95
N GLN A 148 5.82 -14.28 -6.09
CA GLN A 148 6.71 -13.15 -5.84
C GLN A 148 8.08 -13.60 -5.32
N ILE A 149 8.13 -14.54 -4.36
CA ILE A 149 9.37 -15.09 -3.82
C ILE A 149 10.14 -15.86 -4.91
N THR A 150 9.47 -16.70 -5.69
CA THR A 150 10.12 -17.47 -6.76
C THR A 150 10.72 -16.55 -7.83
N VAL A 151 9.98 -15.54 -8.28
CA VAL A 151 10.47 -14.55 -9.25
C VAL A 151 11.63 -13.74 -8.64
N SER A 152 11.53 -13.38 -7.37
CA SER A 152 12.60 -12.68 -6.64
C SER A 152 13.91 -13.45 -6.65
N GLN A 153 13.85 -14.74 -6.32
CA GLN A 153 15.01 -15.64 -6.30
C GLN A 153 15.60 -15.85 -7.70
N LEU A 154 14.76 -15.92 -8.74
CA LEU A 154 15.22 -16.01 -10.12
C LEU A 154 15.93 -14.74 -10.59
N LEU A 155 15.43 -13.57 -10.20
CA LEU A 155 16.05 -12.28 -10.54
C LEU A 155 17.38 -12.09 -9.82
N GLU A 156 17.46 -12.44 -8.53
CA GLU A 156 18.70 -12.37 -7.75
C GLU A 156 19.78 -13.32 -8.29
N LYS A 157 19.40 -14.49 -8.81
CA LYS A 157 20.35 -15.47 -9.35
C LYS A 157 20.92 -15.08 -10.72
N ASN A 158 20.19 -14.28 -11.50
CA ASN A 158 20.53 -13.99 -12.90
C ASN A 158 20.95 -12.53 -13.15
N THR A 159 21.06 -11.67 -12.13
CA THR A 159 21.31 -10.24 -12.35
C THR A 159 22.17 -9.62 -11.23
N SER A 160 22.99 -8.62 -11.56
CA SER A 160 23.77 -7.83 -10.60
C SER A 160 22.86 -7.08 -9.60
N SER A 161 23.35 -6.85 -8.36
CA SER A 161 22.51 -6.38 -7.23
C SER A 161 21.77 -5.07 -7.50
N GLN A 162 22.38 -4.10 -8.19
CA GLN A 162 21.71 -2.85 -8.56
C GLN A 162 20.59 -3.02 -9.60
N ALA A 163 20.79 -3.86 -10.62
CA ALA A 163 19.78 -4.08 -11.66
C ALA A 163 18.64 -4.98 -11.15
N SER A 164 18.92 -5.88 -10.21
CA SER A 164 17.92 -6.70 -9.52
C SER A 164 16.88 -5.82 -8.81
N GLY A 165 17.32 -4.83 -8.02
CA GLY A 165 16.40 -3.92 -7.30
C GLY A 165 15.44 -3.15 -8.22
N PHE A 166 15.93 -2.72 -9.39
CA PHE A 166 15.12 -2.07 -10.41
C PHE A 166 14.13 -3.02 -11.10
N LEU A 167 14.59 -4.22 -11.50
CA LEU A 167 13.74 -5.25 -12.11
C LEU A 167 12.67 -5.76 -11.15
N HIS A 168 13.00 -5.85 -9.86
CA HIS A 168 12.04 -6.14 -8.80
C HIS A 168 10.96 -5.07 -8.69
N ALA A 169 11.35 -3.79 -8.70
CA ALA A 169 10.39 -2.70 -8.59
C ALA A 169 9.45 -2.60 -9.81
N ILE A 170 9.93 -2.91 -11.01
CA ILE A 170 9.11 -2.87 -12.24
C ILE A 170 8.28 -4.14 -12.42
N SER A 171 8.86 -5.32 -12.16
CA SER A 171 8.18 -6.60 -12.43
C SER A 171 7.23 -7.03 -11.33
N LEU A 172 7.58 -6.76 -10.07
CA LEU A 172 6.82 -7.18 -8.89
C LEU A 172 6.07 -6.01 -8.24
N GLY A 173 6.25 -4.77 -8.74
CA GLY A 173 5.73 -3.55 -8.10
C GLY A 173 6.37 -3.24 -6.73
N ASN A 174 7.32 -4.06 -6.28
CA ASN A 174 7.92 -3.97 -4.97
C ASN A 174 9.09 -2.98 -4.97
N ARG A 175 8.76 -1.72 -4.67
CA ARG A 175 9.73 -0.62 -4.62
C ARG A 175 10.70 -0.69 -3.44
N HIS A 176 10.55 -1.68 -2.54
CA HIS A 176 11.39 -1.81 -1.35
C HIS A 176 12.85 -2.14 -1.67
N PHE A 177 13.11 -2.76 -2.83
CA PHE A 177 14.46 -3.13 -3.28
C PHE A 177 15.16 -2.05 -4.12
N LEU A 178 14.53 -0.90 -4.36
CA LEU A 178 15.20 0.22 -5.04
C LEU A 178 16.23 0.86 -4.10
N ASP A 179 17.50 0.78 -4.50
CA ASP A 179 18.61 1.46 -3.81
C ASP A 179 18.30 2.96 -3.63
N GLU A 180 18.55 3.51 -2.44
CA GLU A 180 18.28 4.91 -2.11
C GLU A 180 19.01 5.85 -3.07
N ASN A 181 20.20 5.45 -3.53
CA ASN A 181 20.98 6.19 -4.53
C ASN A 181 20.24 6.34 -5.86
N ILE A 182 19.59 5.29 -6.34
CA ILE A 182 18.82 5.32 -7.59
C ILE A 182 17.64 6.27 -7.41
N LYS A 183 16.91 6.14 -6.31
CA LYS A 183 15.78 7.01 -6.01
C LYS A 183 16.19 8.48 -5.96
N GLU A 184 17.35 8.79 -5.38
CA GLU A 184 17.89 10.14 -5.29
C GLU A 184 18.31 10.69 -6.66
N ILE A 185 18.91 9.85 -7.53
CA ILE A 185 19.21 10.19 -8.94
C ILE A 185 17.92 10.50 -9.71
N PHE A 186 16.86 9.71 -9.54
CA PHE A 186 15.58 9.96 -10.20
C PHE A 186 14.86 11.21 -9.68
N ILE A 187 15.06 11.57 -8.40
CA ILE A 187 14.54 12.82 -7.82
C ILE A 187 15.34 14.01 -8.35
N SER A 188 16.68 13.94 -8.37
CA SER A 188 17.55 15.03 -8.79
C SER A 188 17.46 15.32 -10.28
N THR A 189 17.21 14.29 -11.11
CA THR A 189 16.99 14.43 -12.56
C THR A 189 15.55 14.83 -12.92
N GLY A 190 14.63 14.91 -11.95
CA GLY A 190 13.23 15.26 -12.19
C GLY A 190 12.39 14.16 -12.86
N VAL A 191 12.98 12.98 -13.13
CA VAL A 191 12.34 11.84 -13.82
C VAL A 191 11.58 10.92 -12.84
N SER A 192 11.50 11.28 -11.55
CA SER A 192 10.73 10.54 -10.53
C SER A 192 9.27 10.27 -10.89
N HIS A 193 8.65 11.11 -11.73
CA HIS A 193 7.30 10.92 -12.24
C HIS A 193 7.17 9.70 -13.18
N LEU A 194 8.26 9.30 -13.85
CA LEU A 194 8.33 8.10 -14.71
C LEU A 194 8.39 6.80 -13.89
N MET A 195 8.89 6.85 -12.64
CA MET A 195 8.90 5.70 -11.72
C MET A 195 7.50 5.34 -11.21
N ALA A 196 6.54 6.27 -11.31
CA ALA A 196 5.15 5.90 -11.25
C ALA A 196 4.75 5.41 -12.63
N ILE A 197 4.71 4.08 -12.83
CA ILE A 197 3.93 3.48 -13.93
C ILE A 197 2.57 4.18 -13.91
N SER A 198 2.36 5.10 -14.85
CA SER A 198 1.19 5.95 -14.88
C SER A 198 0.03 5.06 -15.31
N GLY A 199 -1.14 5.20 -14.68
CA GLY A 199 -2.32 4.40 -15.05
C GLY A 199 -2.62 4.48 -16.56
N LEU A 200 -2.19 5.55 -17.23
CA LEU A 200 -2.21 5.70 -18.68
C LEU A 200 -1.44 4.61 -19.43
N HIS A 201 -0.22 4.25 -19.02
CA HIS A 201 0.55 3.18 -19.70
C HIS A 201 -0.20 1.85 -19.66
N MET A 202 -0.85 1.57 -18.54
CA MET A 202 -1.62 0.35 -18.35
C MET A 202 -2.96 0.38 -19.09
N GLY A 203 -3.62 1.55 -19.13
CA GLY A 203 -4.77 1.79 -19.99
C GLY A 203 -4.43 1.61 -21.47
N MET A 204 -3.27 2.09 -21.93
CA MET A 204 -2.79 1.91 -23.30
C MET A 204 -2.51 0.44 -23.61
N ILE A 205 -1.90 -0.31 -22.69
CA ILE A 205 -1.68 -1.76 -22.88
C ILE A 205 -3.02 -2.50 -22.97
N ALA A 206 -3.96 -2.23 -22.06
CA ALA A 206 -5.29 -2.84 -22.09
C ALA A 206 -6.06 -2.52 -23.38
N MET A 207 -6.03 -1.25 -23.81
CA MET A 207 -6.64 -0.79 -25.06
C MET A 207 -6.00 -1.45 -26.29
N THR A 208 -4.67 -1.53 -26.33
CA THR A 208 -3.94 -2.13 -27.45
C THR A 208 -4.20 -3.63 -27.53
N SER A 209 -4.19 -4.32 -26.40
CA SER A 209 -4.57 -5.74 -26.31
C SER A 209 -6.00 -5.96 -26.78
N PHE A 210 -6.95 -5.13 -26.33
CA PHE A 210 -8.35 -5.22 -26.78
C PHE A 210 -8.47 -5.02 -28.30
N LEU A 211 -7.80 -4.01 -28.87
CA LEU A 211 -7.81 -3.77 -30.30
C LEU A 211 -7.18 -4.91 -31.09
N LEU A 212 -6.10 -5.51 -30.58
CA LEU A 212 -5.39 -6.62 -31.22
C LEU A 212 -6.23 -7.90 -31.20
N PHE A 213 -6.83 -8.25 -30.06
CA PHE A 213 -7.75 -9.39 -29.96
C PHE A 213 -9.02 -9.17 -30.78
N ARG A 214 -9.58 -7.95 -30.78
CA ARG A 214 -10.72 -7.60 -31.63
C ARG A 214 -10.37 -7.73 -33.11
N TRP A 215 -9.20 -7.26 -33.53
CA TRP A 215 -8.73 -7.40 -34.91
C TRP A 215 -8.56 -8.87 -35.30
N LEU A 216 -7.99 -9.70 -34.42
CA LEU A 216 -7.78 -11.12 -34.65
C LEU A 216 -9.11 -11.90 -34.73
N PHE A 217 -10.05 -11.65 -33.81
CA PHE A 217 -11.35 -12.32 -33.79
C PHE A 217 -12.28 -11.88 -34.93
N ARG A 218 -12.15 -10.65 -35.42
CA ARG A 218 -12.88 -10.19 -36.62
C ARG A 218 -12.43 -10.86 -37.92
N ARG A 219 -11.27 -11.53 -37.95
CA ARG A 219 -10.85 -12.37 -39.09
C ARG A 219 -11.48 -13.76 -39.10
N SER A 220 -12.06 -14.20 -37.99
CA SER A 220 -12.77 -15.48 -37.93
C SER A 220 -14.22 -15.29 -38.38
N LYS A 221 -14.61 -15.95 -39.48
CA LYS A 221 -15.99 -15.91 -40.02
C LYS A 221 -17.04 -16.37 -38.99
N ILE A 222 -16.69 -17.32 -38.13
CA ILE A 222 -17.58 -17.90 -37.11
C ILE A 222 -17.95 -16.86 -36.03
N MET A 223 -16.99 -16.02 -35.61
CA MET A 223 -17.19 -15.02 -34.56
C MET A 223 -17.97 -13.78 -35.05
N CYS A 224 -17.78 -13.38 -36.32
CA CYS A 224 -18.56 -12.30 -36.92
C CYS A 224 -20.05 -12.66 -37.10
N LEU A 225 -20.37 -13.94 -37.32
CA LEU A 225 -21.74 -14.41 -37.54
C LEU A 225 -22.62 -14.34 -36.28
N TYR A 226 -22.04 -14.48 -35.09
CA TYR A 226 -22.75 -14.44 -33.81
C TYR A 226 -22.72 -13.06 -33.12
N GLY A 227 -22.04 -12.05 -33.69
CA GLY A 227 -21.92 -10.72 -33.09
C GLY A 227 -21.14 -10.68 -31.76
N TRP A 228 -20.42 -11.75 -31.43
CA TRP A 228 -19.74 -11.92 -30.13
C TRP A 228 -18.26 -11.53 -30.15
N SER A 229 -17.75 -11.01 -31.28
CA SER A 229 -16.33 -10.66 -31.41
C SER A 229 -15.84 -9.68 -30.35
N ASP A 230 -16.69 -8.72 -29.95
CA ASP A 230 -16.33 -7.70 -28.96
C ASP A 230 -16.38 -8.27 -27.52
N CYS A 231 -17.35 -9.13 -27.20
CA CYS A 231 -17.43 -9.82 -25.91
C CYS A 231 -16.26 -10.79 -25.70
N CYS A 232 -15.88 -11.53 -26.76
CA CYS A 232 -14.77 -12.47 -26.71
C CYS A 232 -13.40 -11.78 -26.63
N ALA A 233 -13.25 -10.58 -27.19
CA ALA A 233 -12.05 -9.75 -27.03
C ALA A 233 -11.94 -9.08 -25.65
N ALA A 234 -13.07 -8.83 -24.99
CA ALA A 234 -13.11 -8.21 -23.67
C ALA A 234 -12.56 -9.14 -22.56
N ILE A 235 -12.81 -10.45 -22.64
CA ILE A 235 -12.39 -11.44 -21.64
C ILE A 235 -10.85 -11.45 -21.41
N PRO A 236 -10.00 -11.66 -22.43
CA PRO A 236 -8.55 -11.67 -22.24
C PRO A 236 -8.00 -10.30 -21.81
N SER A 237 -8.60 -9.21 -22.30
CA SER A 237 -8.22 -7.85 -21.90
C SER A 237 -8.54 -7.57 -20.43
N PHE A 238 -9.67 -8.08 -19.93
CA PHE A 238 -10.06 -7.98 -18.53
C PHE A 238 -9.17 -8.84 -17.62
N ILE A 239 -8.75 -10.02 -18.08
CA ILE A 239 -7.79 -10.87 -17.35
C ILE A 239 -6.44 -10.16 -17.19
N MET A 240 -5.93 -9.49 -18.23
CA MET A 240 -4.71 -8.68 -18.13
C MET A 240 -4.86 -7.53 -17.13
N LEU A 241 -6.00 -6.84 -17.15
CA LEU A 241 -6.28 -5.75 -16.20
C LEU A 241 -6.37 -6.28 -14.77
N ALA A 242 -7.03 -7.42 -14.56
CA ALA A 242 -7.12 -8.07 -13.25
C ALA A 242 -5.72 -8.49 -12.73
N TYR A 243 -4.87 -9.06 -13.59
CA TYR A 243 -3.48 -9.36 -13.25
C TYR A 243 -2.71 -8.11 -12.81
N PHE A 244 -2.90 -6.98 -13.49
CA PHE A 244 -2.26 -5.72 -13.12
C PHE A 244 -2.75 -5.18 -11.76
N VAL A 245 -4.05 -5.27 -11.47
CA VAL A 245 -4.61 -4.91 -10.16
C VAL A 245 -4.01 -5.78 -9.06
N ILE A 246 -3.86 -7.08 -9.32
CA ILE A 246 -3.27 -8.06 -8.40
C ILE A 246 -1.78 -7.80 -8.18
N SER A 247 -1.06 -7.30 -9.20
CA SER A 247 0.37 -6.98 -9.11
C SER A 247 0.68 -5.76 -8.22
N GLY A 248 -0.32 -5.15 -7.60
CA GLY A 248 -0.14 -4.04 -6.67
C GLY A 248 -0.22 -2.71 -7.40
N MET A 249 -1.45 -2.24 -7.60
CA MET A 249 -1.71 -0.93 -8.19
C MET A 249 -0.85 0.13 -7.51
N SER A 250 -0.01 0.82 -8.29
CA SER A 250 0.68 2.00 -7.79
C SER A 250 -0.38 3.03 -7.36
N PRO A 251 -0.14 3.86 -6.32
CA PRO A 251 -1.08 4.90 -5.89
C PRO A 251 -1.45 5.89 -7.01
N SER A 252 -0.66 5.93 -8.09
CA SER A 252 -0.93 6.71 -9.30
C SER A 252 -1.91 6.01 -10.25
N ALA A 253 -1.88 4.68 -10.33
CA ALA A 253 -2.84 3.89 -11.12
C ALA A 253 -4.24 3.82 -10.49
N GLN A 254 -4.35 4.00 -9.16
CA GLN A 254 -5.65 4.12 -8.47
C GLN A 254 -6.32 5.48 -8.66
N ARG A 255 -5.57 6.49 -9.11
CA ARG A 255 -6.04 7.89 -9.25
C ARG A 255 -6.26 8.33 -10.69
N ALA A 256 -5.77 7.57 -11.67
CA ALA A 256 -5.96 7.81 -13.10
C ALA A 256 -7.19 7.06 -13.59
#